data_AF-A0A3B3T1E3-F1
#
_entry.id   AF-A0A3B3T1E3-F1
#
_cell.length_a   1.000
_cell.length_b   1.000
_cell.length_c   1.000
_cell.angle_alpha   90.00
_cell.angle_beta   90.00
_cell.angle_gamma   90.00
#
_symmetry.space_group_name_H-M   'P 1'
#
loop_
_entity.id
_entity.type
_entity.pdbx_description
1 polymer ?
#
loop_
_entity_poly.entity_id
_entity_poly.type
_entity_poly.pdbx_seq_one_letter_code
_entity_poly.pdbx_strand_id
1 'polypeptide(L)'
;MKLVSFFILGLCGNLSESDLMERIQLCEPHCGQGLPCKEKPYSFFDPCRQTPESLQGSIFREANISTVMKCEQKQRCSLHLKVHSAMQISDRVRGMSFCVTSAGMLESCTELIFPKSDRKKLAGQQVQIQSGCYRVLPGQQVEVTLKTVPNYCDLTWSRRYHVQDCNDVDLRNNVPECITGKITYMVDTDRKELSVMVTGMLENEDYNLRLCHQGFACRGAGPHVLLKKENPIKNATFRYSRPLPCLCIEGWSRVTDAPRVQVCPFRNRTEELWSGVTFDPEGEILSWESLCAVEAVVTLCHTLDGHPCVDLVNSTQVVNRNKVTYTRVDPNPQLCMKFTTREGSWTKCPFADGKITAWNLEVTSAAGWHQAILTSQMRTQLSLSLCGTGPLFPCSMLASVAVGEPERAVVNLTLNTDICNGSVCIQVRRVDTHFSVPVLRCHIQCVGAGSVRMRANHWKVEQTLVLALVCFTAAVLACLAANVMLTVFQRCCMGEASGSDPAFQKGAALFSKVKLLSSSEDGADPNIPHPVGVLEKLLASLSLSKKRADADGQVKESRDIAILHLPVGGERELDRFLKATGGQSHPQQNGMTLVLINCDLGAGDAPPFHL
;
A
#
# COMPACT_ATOMS: atom_id res chain seq x y z
N MET A 1 40.35 57.22 0.15
CA MET A 1 41.03 55.90 0.10
C MET A 1 39.99 54.84 0.38
N LYS A 2 39.46 54.24 -0.70
CA LYS A 2 39.67 52.83 -1.13
C LYS A 2 38.71 51.88 -0.40
N LEU A 3 37.58 51.42 -0.93
CA LEU A 3 37.28 50.73 -2.21
C LEU A 3 37.84 49.30 -2.23
N VAL A 4 36.98 48.34 -1.86
CA VAL A 4 36.96 46.90 -2.26
C VAL A 4 35.52 46.42 -2.01
N SER A 5 34.53 46.60 -2.89
CA SER A 5 34.20 45.78 -4.07
C SER A 5 35.20 44.68 -4.45
N PHE A 6 34.79 43.40 -4.33
CA PHE A 6 34.50 42.58 -5.52
C PHE A 6 34.10 41.12 -5.22
N PHE A 7 33.13 40.64 -6.01
CA PHE A 7 32.86 39.28 -6.50
C PHE A 7 32.63 38.12 -5.51
N ILE A 8 31.34 37.77 -5.31
CA ILE A 8 30.88 36.41 -5.64
C ILE A 8 29.62 36.54 -6.51
N LEU A 9 29.83 36.24 -7.78
CA LEU A 9 28.82 36.12 -8.83
C LEU A 9 28.33 34.67 -8.85
N GLY A 10 27.06 34.49 -9.20
CA GLY A 10 26.59 33.27 -9.83
C GLY A 10 25.95 32.26 -8.88
N LEU A 11 24.66 32.46 -8.63
CA LEU A 11 23.61 31.44 -8.75
C LEU A 11 22.26 32.16 -8.70
N CYS A 12 22.06 33.10 -9.64
CA CYS A 12 20.70 33.28 -10.16
C CYS A 12 20.40 31.98 -10.88
N GLY A 13 19.67 31.08 -10.21
CA GLY A 13 18.98 30.02 -10.91
C GLY A 13 18.19 30.70 -12.02
N ASN A 14 18.53 30.37 -13.26
CA ASN A 14 17.64 30.60 -14.38
C ASN A 14 16.32 29.94 -14.01
N LEU A 15 15.36 30.73 -13.51
CA LEU A 15 13.96 30.46 -13.82
C LEU A 15 13.93 30.55 -15.34
N SER A 16 14.01 29.39 -15.97
CA SER A 16 13.77 29.24 -17.38
C SER A 16 12.47 29.98 -17.68
N GLU A 17 12.58 31.12 -18.35
CA GLU A 17 11.49 31.85 -18.96
C GLU A 17 10.96 31.00 -20.12
N SER A 18 10.30 29.91 -19.76
CA SER A 18 9.73 28.92 -20.67
C SER A 18 8.41 28.48 -20.08
N ASP A 19 7.34 28.63 -20.85
CA ASP A 19 5.93 28.25 -20.61
C ASP A 19 4.95 29.29 -20.02
N LEU A 20 5.26 30.59 -19.98
CA LEU A 20 4.20 31.58 -19.80
C LEU A 20 3.52 31.88 -21.14
N MET A 21 2.20 31.70 -21.20
CA MET A 21 1.42 31.98 -22.41
C MET A 21 1.53 33.47 -22.78
N GLU A 22 1.37 33.85 -24.04
CA GLU A 22 1.38 35.28 -24.40
C GLU A 22 0.15 36.00 -23.79
N ARG A 23 0.32 37.18 -23.17
CA ARG A 23 -0.80 38.00 -22.64
C ARG A 23 -1.08 39.16 -23.58
N ILE A 24 -2.37 39.41 -23.83
CA ILE A 24 -2.83 40.53 -24.65
C ILE A 24 -3.81 41.41 -23.87
N GLN A 25 -3.77 42.72 -24.14
CA GLN A 25 -4.70 43.71 -23.57
C GLN A 25 -5.88 43.98 -24.51
N LEU A 26 -5.57 44.15 -25.80
CA LEU A 26 -6.51 44.51 -26.85
C LEU A 26 -6.41 43.51 -28.01
N CYS A 27 -7.56 43.24 -28.62
CA CYS A 27 -7.73 42.31 -29.73
C CYS A 27 -7.71 43.05 -31.08
N GLU A 28 -6.73 43.92 -31.31
CA GLU A 28 -6.69 44.72 -32.54
C GLU A 28 -6.02 43.94 -33.70
N PRO A 29 -6.60 43.99 -34.92
CA PRO A 29 -5.96 43.41 -36.09
C PRO A 29 -4.70 44.21 -36.44
N HIS A 30 -3.63 43.50 -36.76
CA HIS A 30 -2.36 44.12 -37.14
C HIS A 30 -1.96 43.70 -38.54
N CYS A 31 -1.68 44.69 -39.39
CA CYS A 31 -1.25 44.47 -40.76
C CYS A 31 0.10 45.15 -40.97
N GLY A 32 1.07 44.37 -41.45
CA GLY A 32 2.44 44.81 -41.66
C GLY A 32 2.60 45.74 -42.87
N GLN A 33 3.83 46.20 -43.06
CA GLN A 33 4.24 46.93 -44.27
C GLN A 33 3.43 48.23 -44.53
N GLY A 34 2.89 48.84 -43.46
CA GLY A 34 2.12 50.08 -43.53
C GLY A 34 0.74 49.92 -44.17
N LEU A 35 0.22 48.70 -44.31
CA LEU A 35 -1.13 48.43 -44.80
C LEU A 35 -2.16 48.73 -43.69
N PRO A 36 -3.03 49.74 -43.82
CA PRO A 36 -4.15 49.91 -42.91
C PRO A 36 -5.17 48.78 -43.14
N CYS A 37 -5.60 48.12 -42.07
CA CYS A 37 -6.70 47.16 -42.12
C CYS A 37 -7.81 47.52 -41.13
N LYS A 38 -9.05 47.33 -41.58
CA LYS A 38 -10.24 47.59 -40.76
C LYS A 38 -11.03 46.31 -40.63
N GLU A 39 -11.39 46.00 -39.39
CA GLU A 39 -12.28 44.90 -39.08
C GLU A 39 -13.71 45.25 -39.47
N LYS A 40 -14.40 44.30 -40.10
CA LYS A 40 -15.83 44.37 -40.38
C LYS A 40 -16.50 43.04 -40.00
N PRO A 41 -17.75 43.10 -39.51
CA PRO A 41 -18.54 41.88 -39.31
C PRO A 41 -18.74 41.16 -40.64
N TYR A 42 -18.56 39.83 -40.62
CA TYR A 42 -18.66 38.98 -41.80
C TYR A 42 -20.08 38.96 -42.38
N SER A 43 -20.20 39.04 -43.70
CA SER A 43 -21.49 38.88 -44.39
C SER A 43 -21.73 37.40 -44.69
N PHE A 44 -22.59 36.76 -43.88
CA PHE A 44 -22.87 35.31 -43.86
C PHE A 44 -23.31 34.69 -45.21
N PHE A 45 -23.67 35.49 -46.22
CA PHE A 45 -24.33 35.02 -47.44
C PHE A 45 -23.55 35.29 -48.75
N ASP A 46 -22.23 35.47 -48.71
CA ASP A 46 -21.44 35.60 -49.94
C ASP A 46 -21.10 34.21 -50.53
N PRO A 47 -21.76 33.76 -51.62
CA PRO A 47 -21.42 32.49 -52.27
C PRO A 47 -19.99 32.55 -52.82
N CYS A 48 -19.29 31.41 -52.74
CA CYS A 48 -17.92 31.34 -53.23
C CYS A 48 -17.89 31.56 -54.76
N ARG A 49 -16.93 32.36 -55.22
CA ARG A 49 -16.74 32.73 -56.62
C ARG A 49 -15.62 31.88 -57.23
N GLN A 50 -15.69 31.67 -58.55
CA GLN A 50 -14.59 31.04 -59.28
C GLN A 50 -13.36 31.95 -59.32
N THR A 51 -12.18 31.34 -59.20
CA THR A 51 -10.89 32.02 -59.18
C THR A 51 -10.56 32.59 -60.57
N PRO A 52 -10.28 33.89 -60.70
CA PRO A 52 -9.83 34.45 -61.98
C PRO A 52 -8.46 33.92 -62.40
N GLU A 53 -8.22 33.73 -63.70
CA GLU A 53 -6.92 33.24 -64.23
C GLU A 53 -5.72 34.07 -63.77
N SER A 54 -5.89 35.39 -63.59
CA SER A 54 -4.85 36.30 -63.08
C SER A 54 -4.45 36.07 -61.62
N LEU A 55 -5.13 35.18 -60.90
CA LEU A 55 -4.94 34.85 -59.48
C LEU A 55 -4.56 33.37 -59.27
N GLN A 56 -4.23 32.63 -60.34
CA GLN A 56 -3.79 31.24 -60.25
C GLN A 56 -2.43 31.14 -59.52
N GLY A 57 -2.49 30.89 -58.20
CA GLY A 57 -1.36 30.76 -57.29
C GLY A 57 -1.82 30.77 -55.83
N SER A 58 -0.97 30.34 -54.89
CA SER A 58 -1.32 30.35 -53.46
C SER A 58 -1.27 31.78 -52.90
N ILE A 59 -2.43 32.41 -52.73
CA ILE A 59 -2.54 33.76 -52.13
C ILE A 59 -2.15 33.75 -50.65
N PHE A 60 -2.46 32.65 -49.96
CA PHE A 60 -2.07 32.41 -48.56
C PHE A 60 -0.85 31.49 -48.52
N ARG A 61 0.14 31.84 -47.70
CA ARG A 61 1.11 30.83 -47.20
C ARG A 61 0.55 30.18 -45.93
N GLU A 62 1.23 29.13 -45.46
CA GLU A 62 0.96 28.52 -44.16
C GLU A 62 0.71 29.58 -43.09
N ALA A 63 -0.38 29.44 -42.34
CA ALA A 63 -0.68 30.30 -41.21
C ALA A 63 -0.25 29.63 -39.90
N ASN A 64 0.28 30.44 -39.00
CA ASN A 64 0.60 30.05 -37.65
C ASN A 64 -0.58 30.36 -36.73
N ILE A 65 -0.97 29.39 -35.92
CA ILE A 65 -2.07 29.50 -34.96
C ILE A 65 -1.46 29.32 -33.58
N SER A 66 -1.69 30.29 -32.70
CA SER A 66 -1.31 30.21 -31.30
C SER A 66 -2.47 30.60 -30.38
N THR A 67 -2.39 30.17 -29.14
CA THR A 67 -3.31 30.60 -28.09
C THR A 67 -2.66 31.70 -27.27
N VAL A 68 -3.44 32.72 -26.98
CA VAL A 68 -3.07 33.85 -26.14
C VAL A 68 -4.10 34.04 -25.05
N MET A 69 -3.69 34.71 -23.97
CA MET A 69 -4.52 34.93 -22.80
C MET A 69 -4.87 36.41 -22.69
N LYS A 70 -6.17 36.70 -22.50
CA LYS A 70 -6.64 38.04 -22.16
C LYS A 70 -7.09 38.05 -20.71
N CYS A 71 -6.46 38.88 -19.88
CA CYS A 71 -6.73 38.94 -18.45
C CYS A 71 -7.34 40.28 -18.08
N GLU A 72 -8.54 40.26 -17.53
CA GLU A 72 -9.15 41.47 -16.94
C GLU A 72 -8.59 41.72 -15.53
N GLN A 73 -8.46 40.64 -14.76
CA GLN A 73 -7.94 40.61 -13.40
C GLN A 73 -7.20 39.30 -13.15
N LYS A 74 -6.53 39.19 -12.01
CA LYS A 74 -5.96 37.92 -11.54
C LYS A 74 -7.07 36.85 -11.49
N GLN A 75 -6.77 35.63 -11.95
CA GLN A 75 -7.74 34.53 -12.04
C GLN A 75 -8.98 34.80 -12.92
N ARG A 76 -9.00 35.88 -13.71
CA ARG A 76 -10.12 36.23 -14.61
C ARG A 76 -9.58 36.43 -16.02
N CYS A 77 -8.97 35.37 -16.53
CA CYS A 77 -8.44 35.34 -17.88
C CYS A 77 -9.25 34.44 -18.79
N SER A 78 -9.39 34.83 -20.05
CA SER A 78 -9.99 34.03 -21.12
C SER A 78 -8.94 33.68 -22.18
N LEU A 79 -9.13 32.52 -22.83
CA LEU A 79 -8.28 32.10 -23.93
C LEU A 79 -8.81 32.60 -25.26
N HIS A 80 -7.89 33.04 -26.10
CA HIS A 80 -8.16 33.54 -27.43
C HIS A 80 -7.20 32.92 -28.43
N LEU A 81 -7.68 32.63 -29.64
CA LEU A 81 -6.82 32.26 -30.75
C LEU A 81 -6.25 33.51 -31.40
N LYS A 82 -4.96 33.46 -31.70
CA LYS A 82 -4.21 34.43 -32.50
C LYS A 82 -3.75 33.74 -33.77
N VAL A 83 -4.11 34.29 -34.92
CA VAL A 83 -3.75 33.73 -36.22
C VAL A 83 -2.83 34.71 -36.94
N HIS A 84 -1.65 34.24 -37.30
CA HIS A 84 -0.65 35.00 -38.05
C HIS A 84 -0.47 34.36 -39.42
N SER A 85 -0.77 35.09 -40.48
CA SER A 85 -0.67 34.61 -41.86
C SER A 85 0.02 35.64 -42.74
N ALA A 86 0.75 35.14 -43.75
CA ALA A 86 1.33 35.98 -44.78
C ALA A 86 0.51 35.84 -46.06
N MET A 87 0.11 36.99 -46.63
CA MET A 87 -0.75 37.05 -47.81
C MET A 87 -0.11 37.91 -48.90
N GLN A 88 -0.21 37.48 -50.15
CA GLN A 88 0.18 38.31 -51.29
C GLN A 88 -0.95 39.26 -51.67
N ILE A 89 -0.66 40.56 -51.71
CA ILE A 89 -1.68 41.59 -51.99
C ILE A 89 -2.00 41.63 -53.48
N SER A 90 -3.29 41.66 -53.81
CA SER A 90 -3.80 41.74 -55.17
C SER A 90 -4.93 42.75 -55.27
N ASP A 91 -5.01 43.46 -56.39
CA ASP A 91 -6.09 44.42 -56.66
C ASP A 91 -7.48 43.78 -56.68
N ARG A 92 -7.56 42.49 -57.03
CA ARG A 92 -8.82 41.72 -57.09
C ARG A 92 -9.28 41.22 -55.73
N VAL A 93 -8.40 41.18 -54.73
CA VAL A 93 -8.73 40.78 -53.36
C VAL A 93 -8.85 42.03 -52.50
N ARG A 94 -10.03 42.24 -51.90
CA ARG A 94 -10.35 43.42 -51.05
C ARG A 94 -9.93 43.22 -49.59
N GLY A 95 -9.68 41.98 -49.19
CA GLY A 95 -9.49 41.64 -47.79
C GLY A 95 -9.29 40.15 -47.57
N MET A 96 -9.24 39.76 -46.30
CA MET A 96 -9.21 38.38 -45.84
C MET A 96 -10.23 38.20 -44.73
N SER A 97 -10.88 37.05 -44.69
CA SER A 97 -11.76 36.64 -43.60
C SER A 97 -11.11 35.51 -42.81
N PHE A 98 -11.27 35.57 -41.49
CA PHE A 98 -10.82 34.57 -40.54
C PHE A 98 -12.06 33.91 -39.99
N CYS A 99 -12.19 32.60 -40.09
CA CYS A 99 -13.34 31.85 -39.59
C CYS A 99 -12.88 30.76 -38.63
N VAL A 100 -13.63 30.57 -37.55
CA VAL A 100 -13.39 29.51 -36.57
C VAL A 100 -14.66 28.70 -36.40
N THR A 101 -14.51 27.38 -36.51
CA THR A 101 -15.61 26.41 -36.34
C THR A 101 -15.21 25.38 -35.30
N SER A 102 -16.15 24.98 -34.44
CA SER A 102 -15.96 23.87 -33.51
C SER A 102 -17.18 22.96 -33.52
N ALA A 103 -17.02 21.71 -33.08
CA ALA A 103 -18.11 20.75 -33.03
C ALA A 103 -19.31 21.32 -32.23
N GLY A 104 -20.49 21.30 -32.85
CA GLY A 104 -21.74 21.76 -32.22
C GLY A 104 -21.95 23.29 -32.17
N MET A 105 -21.04 24.10 -32.71
CA MET A 105 -21.16 25.57 -32.78
C MET A 105 -21.24 26.05 -34.23
N LEU A 106 -21.92 27.18 -34.45
CA LEU A 106 -21.92 27.87 -35.75
C LEU A 106 -20.53 28.44 -36.07
N GLU A 107 -20.17 28.48 -37.35
CA GLU A 107 -18.94 29.13 -37.83
C GLU A 107 -18.98 30.62 -37.49
N SER A 108 -17.94 31.11 -36.80
CA SER A 108 -17.78 32.52 -36.45
C SER A 108 -16.68 33.14 -37.31
N CYS A 109 -17.02 34.19 -38.08
CA CYS A 109 -16.11 34.82 -39.03
C CYS A 109 -15.97 36.34 -38.81
N THR A 110 -14.79 36.86 -39.14
CA THR A 110 -14.44 38.28 -39.12
C THR A 110 -13.73 38.63 -40.41
N GLU A 111 -14.04 39.77 -41.02
CA GLU A 111 -13.37 40.27 -42.23
C GLU A 111 -12.39 41.40 -41.91
N LEU A 112 -11.19 41.32 -42.48
CA LEU A 112 -10.24 42.42 -42.57
C LEU A 112 -10.27 43.00 -43.99
N ILE A 113 -10.61 44.29 -44.10
CA ILE A 113 -10.71 44.99 -45.37
C ILE A 113 -9.52 45.92 -45.58
N PHE A 114 -8.96 45.89 -46.79
CA PHE A 114 -7.80 46.68 -47.23
C PHE A 114 -8.24 47.82 -48.16
N PRO A 115 -7.87 49.09 -47.88
CA PRO A 115 -8.21 50.22 -48.74
C PRO A 115 -7.62 50.08 -50.15
N LYS A 116 -8.35 50.61 -51.14
CA LYS A 116 -7.99 50.45 -52.57
C LYS A 116 -6.66 51.13 -52.93
N SER A 117 -6.35 52.28 -52.32
CA SER A 117 -5.09 53.00 -52.50
C SER A 117 -3.88 52.12 -52.14
N ASP A 118 -3.96 51.48 -50.99
CA ASP A 118 -2.85 50.71 -50.42
C ASP A 118 -2.70 49.36 -51.12
N ARG A 119 -3.81 48.74 -51.54
CA ARG A 119 -3.79 47.54 -52.38
C ARG A 119 -3.05 47.73 -53.69
N LYS A 120 -3.27 48.87 -54.37
CA LYS A 120 -2.55 49.21 -55.60
C LYS A 120 -1.06 49.45 -55.35
N LYS A 121 -0.73 50.13 -54.25
CA LYS A 121 0.66 50.44 -53.89
C LYS A 121 1.47 49.18 -53.54
N LEU A 122 0.82 48.23 -52.86
CA LEU A 122 1.44 47.00 -52.37
C LEU A 122 1.15 45.79 -53.27
N ALA A 123 0.59 45.99 -54.46
CA ALA A 123 0.23 44.92 -55.38
C ALA A 123 1.45 44.02 -55.67
N GLY A 124 1.27 42.70 -55.53
CA GLY A 124 2.31 41.70 -55.71
C GLY A 124 3.26 41.54 -54.52
N GLN A 125 3.24 42.44 -53.53
CA GLN A 125 4.04 42.32 -52.30
C GLN A 125 3.38 41.37 -51.30
N GLN A 126 4.21 40.77 -50.44
CA GLN A 126 3.78 39.92 -49.35
C GLN A 126 3.63 40.73 -48.05
N VAL A 127 2.47 40.64 -47.42
CA VAL A 127 2.15 41.38 -46.19
C VAL A 127 1.82 40.39 -45.08
N GLN A 128 2.36 40.65 -43.88
CA GLN A 128 2.03 39.90 -42.67
C GLN A 128 0.73 40.42 -42.08
N ILE A 129 -0.20 39.53 -41.81
CA ILE A 129 -1.52 39.86 -41.31
C ILE A 129 -1.76 39.01 -40.07
N GLN A 130 -2.01 39.70 -38.97
CA GLN A 130 -2.40 39.11 -37.71
C GLN A 130 -3.86 39.46 -37.43
N SER A 131 -4.65 38.44 -37.19
CA SER A 131 -6.04 38.60 -36.83
C SER A 131 -6.55 37.42 -36.02
N GLY A 132 -7.78 37.56 -35.56
CA GLY A 132 -8.42 36.61 -34.67
C GLY A 132 -7.99 36.88 -33.25
N CYS A 133 -8.98 37.19 -32.43
CA CYS A 133 -8.93 37.10 -30.98
C CYS A 133 -10.15 36.29 -30.55
N TYR A 134 -10.35 35.14 -31.21
CA TYR A 134 -11.55 34.33 -31.05
C TYR A 134 -11.50 33.63 -29.71
N ARG A 135 -12.51 33.88 -28.87
CA ARG A 135 -12.59 33.23 -27.57
C ARG A 135 -12.74 31.72 -27.77
N VAL A 136 -11.90 30.96 -27.08
CA VAL A 136 -11.91 29.49 -27.09
C VAL A 136 -11.83 28.96 -25.66
N LEU A 137 -12.19 27.69 -25.50
CA LEU A 137 -12.12 26.99 -24.22
C LEU A 137 -10.86 26.08 -24.18
N PRO A 138 -10.30 25.86 -22.98
CA PRO A 138 -9.21 24.89 -22.80
C PRO A 138 -9.60 23.51 -23.35
N GLY A 139 -8.70 22.86 -24.09
CA GLY A 139 -8.92 21.54 -24.68
C GLY A 139 -9.94 21.47 -25.82
N GLN A 140 -10.45 22.62 -26.29
CA GLN A 140 -11.36 22.67 -27.44
C GLN A 140 -10.61 22.33 -28.73
N GLN A 141 -11.23 21.50 -29.58
CA GLN A 141 -10.80 21.31 -30.96
C GLN A 141 -11.54 22.27 -31.89
N VAL A 142 -10.77 23.05 -32.63
CA VAL A 142 -11.28 24.07 -33.56
C VAL A 142 -10.68 23.87 -34.95
N GLU A 143 -11.44 24.22 -35.97
CA GLU A 143 -10.96 24.35 -37.34
C GLU A 143 -10.90 25.84 -37.70
N VAL A 144 -9.71 26.33 -38.00
CA VAL A 144 -9.47 27.70 -38.41
C VAL A 144 -9.40 27.73 -39.93
N THR A 145 -10.21 28.58 -40.55
CA THR A 145 -10.29 28.76 -42.00
C THR A 145 -10.02 30.21 -42.39
N LEU A 146 -9.08 30.42 -43.31
CA LEU A 146 -8.80 31.71 -43.95
C LEU A 146 -9.41 31.72 -45.35
N LYS A 147 -10.22 32.73 -45.65
CA LYS A 147 -10.85 32.92 -46.97
C LYS A 147 -10.55 34.32 -47.49
N THR A 148 -10.49 34.49 -48.80
CA THR A 148 -10.34 35.81 -49.43
C THR A 148 -11.63 36.62 -49.34
N VAL A 149 -11.56 37.95 -49.50
CA VAL A 149 -12.76 38.82 -49.63
C VAL A 149 -12.71 39.53 -50.99
N PRO A 150 -13.62 39.24 -51.95
CA PRO A 150 -14.68 38.24 -51.90
C PRO A 150 -14.13 36.81 -51.83
N ASN A 151 -14.94 35.87 -51.35
CA ASN A 151 -14.55 34.47 -51.16
C ASN A 151 -14.36 33.75 -52.51
N TYR A 152 -13.13 33.31 -52.80
CA TYR A 152 -12.81 32.45 -53.95
C TYR A 152 -12.62 31.00 -53.51
N CYS A 153 -13.34 30.06 -54.15
CA CYS A 153 -13.45 28.68 -53.64
C CYS A 153 -12.10 27.93 -53.58
N ASP A 154 -11.20 28.17 -54.53
CA ASP A 154 -9.90 27.47 -54.62
C ASP A 154 -8.81 28.13 -53.77
N LEU A 155 -9.14 29.26 -53.14
CA LEU A 155 -8.22 30.11 -52.39
C LEU A 155 -8.67 30.19 -50.93
N THR A 156 -8.80 29.02 -50.31
CA THR A 156 -9.08 28.86 -48.88
C THR A 156 -8.00 28.03 -48.22
N TRP A 157 -7.60 28.42 -47.01
CA TRP A 157 -6.70 27.64 -46.18
C TRP A 157 -7.44 27.20 -44.92
N SER A 158 -7.37 25.92 -44.55
CA SER A 158 -7.93 25.45 -43.29
C SER A 158 -6.96 24.56 -42.53
N ARG A 159 -7.02 24.63 -41.19
CA ARG A 159 -6.24 23.77 -40.30
C ARG A 159 -6.97 23.52 -39.00
N ARG A 160 -6.90 22.28 -38.52
CA ARG A 160 -7.35 21.92 -37.18
C ARG A 160 -6.31 22.31 -36.13
N TYR A 161 -6.78 22.85 -35.02
CA TYR A 161 -5.98 23.28 -33.89
C TYR A 161 -6.59 22.76 -32.60
N HIS A 162 -5.75 22.25 -31.70
CA HIS A 162 -6.14 21.80 -30.36
C HIS A 162 -5.68 22.85 -29.36
N VAL A 163 -6.64 23.46 -28.66
CA VAL A 163 -6.34 24.46 -27.62
C VAL A 163 -5.73 23.76 -26.41
N GLN A 164 -4.78 24.41 -25.76
CA GLN A 164 -4.07 23.88 -24.59
C GLN A 164 -5.08 23.44 -23.51
N ASP A 165 -4.83 22.27 -22.93
CA ASP A 165 -5.66 21.73 -21.85
C ASP A 165 -5.32 22.38 -20.51
N CYS A 166 -6.24 22.26 -19.55
CA CYS A 166 -6.01 22.65 -18.15
C CYS A 166 -4.91 21.82 -17.43
N ASN A 167 -4.03 21.11 -18.14
CA ASN A 167 -2.79 20.57 -17.58
C ASN A 167 -1.68 21.61 -17.50
N ASP A 168 -1.77 22.64 -18.31
CA ASP A 168 -0.88 23.79 -18.29
C ASP A 168 -0.98 24.54 -16.95
N VAL A 169 0.18 24.81 -16.35
CA VAL A 169 0.28 25.41 -15.01
C VAL A 169 -0.24 26.85 -15.01
N ASP A 170 -0.01 27.58 -16.09
CA ASP A 170 -0.41 28.96 -16.25
C ASP A 170 -1.93 29.08 -16.39
N LEU A 171 -2.55 28.19 -17.17
CA LEU A 171 -4.01 28.07 -17.28
C LEU A 171 -4.64 27.75 -15.92
N ARG A 172 -4.10 26.76 -15.18
CA ARG A 172 -4.58 26.35 -13.85
C ARG A 172 -4.56 27.46 -12.80
N ASN A 173 -3.76 28.51 -13.01
CA ASN A 173 -3.64 29.62 -12.06
C ASN A 173 -4.46 30.86 -12.48
N ASN A 174 -4.82 30.98 -13.76
CA ASN A 174 -5.34 32.24 -14.32
C ASN A 174 -6.69 32.13 -15.02
N VAL A 175 -7.05 30.96 -15.56
CA VAL A 175 -8.30 30.73 -16.30
C VAL A 175 -9.35 30.07 -15.39
N PRO A 176 -10.51 30.72 -15.10
CA PRO A 176 -11.53 30.19 -14.20
C PRO A 176 -11.96 28.75 -14.49
N GLU A 177 -12.10 28.41 -15.77
CA GLU A 177 -12.50 27.10 -16.27
C GLU A 177 -11.46 25.99 -15.94
N CYS A 178 -10.22 26.38 -15.58
CA CYS A 178 -9.16 25.46 -15.16
C CYS A 178 -8.84 25.53 -13.66
N ILE A 179 -9.32 26.55 -12.93
CA ILE A 179 -9.02 26.74 -11.51
C ILE A 179 -9.90 25.83 -10.66
N THR A 180 -9.34 24.71 -10.23
CA THR A 180 -10.01 23.74 -9.35
C THR A 180 -9.71 23.93 -7.87
N GLY A 181 -8.66 24.69 -7.52
CA GLY A 181 -8.07 24.70 -6.19
C GLY A 181 -7.11 23.52 -5.95
N LYS A 182 -6.22 23.69 -4.98
CA LYS A 182 -5.24 22.70 -4.53
C LYS A 182 -5.62 22.22 -3.15
N ILE A 183 -5.90 20.92 -3.04
CA ILE A 183 -6.27 20.27 -1.80
C ILE A 183 -5.02 19.66 -1.17
N THR A 184 -4.72 20.06 0.06
CA THR A 184 -3.76 19.40 0.94
C THR A 184 -4.50 18.80 2.12
N TYR A 185 -3.98 17.71 2.68
CA TYR A 185 -4.66 16.98 3.74
C TYR A 185 -3.70 16.35 4.72
N MET A 186 -4.18 16.13 5.94
CA MET A 186 -3.53 15.37 6.99
C MET A 186 -4.49 14.31 7.51
N VAL A 187 -3.98 13.10 7.73
CA VAL A 187 -4.76 11.95 8.19
C VAL A 187 -4.46 11.69 9.66
N ASP A 188 -5.49 11.75 10.51
CA ASP A 188 -5.44 11.29 11.89
C ASP A 188 -6.11 9.92 11.96
N THR A 189 -5.31 8.86 12.11
CA THR A 189 -5.80 7.48 12.12
C THR A 189 -6.50 7.11 13.42
N ASP A 190 -6.11 7.73 14.54
CA ASP A 190 -6.62 7.39 15.88
C ASP A 190 -8.02 7.97 16.06
N ARG A 191 -8.21 9.21 15.61
CA ARG A 191 -9.52 9.89 15.62
C ARG A 191 -10.37 9.58 14.39
N LYS A 192 -9.79 8.93 13.37
CA LYS A 192 -10.40 8.72 12.06
C LYS A 192 -10.88 10.02 11.42
N GLU A 193 -9.99 11.01 11.42
CA GLU A 193 -10.26 12.36 10.93
C GLU A 193 -9.32 12.74 9.77
N LEU A 194 -9.86 13.49 8.82
CA LEU A 194 -9.14 14.10 7.69
C LEU A 194 -9.20 15.60 7.85
N SER A 195 -8.06 16.22 8.16
CA SER A 195 -7.93 17.68 8.16
C SER A 195 -7.53 18.13 6.77
N VAL A 196 -8.39 18.90 6.12
CA VAL A 196 -8.28 19.31 4.73
C VAL A 196 -8.06 20.80 4.65
N MET A 197 -7.11 21.25 3.84
CA MET A 197 -6.85 22.65 3.54
C MET A 197 -6.90 22.87 2.03
N VAL A 198 -7.48 24.00 1.62
CA VAL A 198 -7.64 24.37 0.21
C VAL A 198 -6.89 25.66 -0.06
N THR A 199 -6.12 25.68 -1.14
CA THR A 199 -5.39 26.88 -1.62
C THR A 199 -5.61 27.05 -3.11
N GLY A 200 -5.32 28.24 -3.66
CA GLY A 200 -5.41 28.47 -5.11
C GLY A 200 -6.81 28.23 -5.72
N MET A 201 -7.87 28.34 -4.91
CA MET A 201 -9.26 28.42 -5.38
C MET A 201 -9.55 29.81 -5.96
N LEU A 202 -10.72 29.98 -6.58
CA LEU A 202 -11.18 31.29 -7.05
C LEU A 202 -11.40 32.24 -5.85
N GLU A 203 -10.72 33.39 -5.86
CA GLU A 203 -10.68 34.33 -4.71
C GLU A 203 -12.08 34.88 -4.33
N ASN A 204 -12.96 35.08 -5.30
CA ASN A 204 -14.28 35.71 -5.11
C ASN A 204 -15.45 34.73 -4.95
N GLU A 205 -15.16 33.43 -4.82
CA GLU A 205 -16.16 32.38 -4.83
C GLU A 205 -16.10 31.51 -3.58
N ASP A 206 -17.26 31.04 -3.14
CA ASP A 206 -17.31 30.00 -2.11
C ASP A 206 -16.76 28.67 -2.68
N TYR A 207 -16.32 27.76 -1.81
CA TYR A 207 -15.74 26.49 -2.25
C TYR A 207 -16.41 25.30 -1.57
N ASN A 208 -16.84 24.34 -2.35
CA ASN A 208 -17.49 23.13 -1.89
C ASN A 208 -16.43 22.07 -1.59
N LEU A 209 -16.57 21.37 -0.47
CA LEU A 209 -15.76 20.21 -0.10
C LEU A 209 -16.66 19.09 0.38
N ARG A 210 -16.34 17.85 0.00
CA ARG A 210 -16.98 16.66 0.57
C ARG A 210 -16.05 15.46 0.54
N LEU A 211 -16.37 14.47 1.36
CA LEU A 211 -15.91 13.10 1.15
C LEU A 211 -16.83 12.37 0.18
N CYS A 212 -16.25 11.49 -0.63
CA CYS A 212 -16.99 10.64 -1.54
C CYS A 212 -16.24 9.34 -1.87
N HIS A 213 -16.98 8.33 -2.31
CA HIS A 213 -16.41 7.10 -2.85
C HIS A 213 -16.24 7.26 -4.37
N GLN A 214 -15.01 7.09 -4.84
CA GLN A 214 -14.65 7.12 -6.24
C GLN A 214 -15.27 5.95 -7.00
N GLY A 215 -15.84 6.27 -8.16
CA GLY A 215 -16.39 5.36 -9.15
C GLY A 215 -16.52 6.10 -10.47
N PHE A 216 -17.49 5.75 -11.31
CA PHE A 216 -17.81 6.54 -12.51
C PHE A 216 -18.18 7.99 -12.18
N ALA A 217 -18.93 8.17 -11.08
CA ALA A 217 -19.20 9.47 -10.47
C ALA A 217 -18.95 9.37 -8.96
N CYS A 218 -18.49 10.46 -8.33
CA CYS A 218 -18.20 10.43 -6.90
C CYS A 218 -19.49 10.39 -6.06
N ARG A 219 -19.70 9.29 -5.34
CA ARG A 219 -20.87 9.09 -4.48
C ARG A 219 -20.58 9.67 -3.10
N GLY A 220 -21.39 10.63 -2.66
CA GLY A 220 -21.17 11.33 -1.38
C GLY A 220 -21.05 10.37 -0.19
N ALA A 221 -20.05 10.62 0.68
CA ALA A 221 -19.70 9.79 1.82
C ALA A 221 -19.65 10.65 3.10
N GLY A 222 -20.82 11.11 3.55
CA GLY A 222 -20.93 11.95 4.76
C GLY A 222 -21.23 13.42 4.45
N PRO A 223 -20.87 14.35 5.37
CA PRO A 223 -21.29 15.75 5.28
C PRO A 223 -20.55 16.51 4.18
N HIS A 224 -21.23 17.52 3.67
CA HIS A 224 -20.73 18.48 2.69
C HIS A 224 -20.44 19.82 3.39
N VAL A 225 -19.27 20.40 3.15
CA VAL A 225 -18.83 21.65 3.76
C VAL A 225 -18.70 22.72 2.68
N LEU A 226 -19.21 23.92 2.96
CA LEU A 226 -19.03 25.10 2.13
C LEU A 226 -18.05 26.05 2.82
N LEU A 227 -16.87 26.22 2.23
CA LEU A 227 -15.89 27.22 2.66
C LEU A 227 -16.28 28.58 2.09
N LYS A 228 -16.59 29.52 2.98
CA LYS A 228 -16.96 30.88 2.62
C LYS A 228 -15.77 31.66 2.10
N LYS A 229 -15.94 32.43 1.02
CA LYS A 229 -14.87 33.25 0.42
C LYS A 229 -14.29 34.28 1.39
N GLU A 230 -15.08 34.78 2.33
CA GLU A 230 -14.67 35.78 3.32
C GLU A 230 -13.70 35.21 4.37
N ASN A 231 -13.71 33.89 4.60
CA ASN A 231 -12.88 33.28 5.64
C ASN A 231 -11.40 33.26 5.21
N PRO A 232 -10.46 33.78 6.03
CA PRO A 232 -9.04 33.78 5.67
C PRO A 232 -8.44 32.37 5.65
N ILE A 233 -8.97 31.47 6.48
CA ILE A 233 -8.52 30.08 6.57
C ILE A 233 -9.53 29.19 5.84
N LYS A 234 -9.04 28.49 4.81
CA LYS A 234 -9.82 27.59 3.97
C LYS A 234 -9.57 26.14 4.38
N ASN A 235 -10.11 25.72 5.52
CA ASN A 235 -9.95 24.36 6.02
C ASN A 235 -11.26 23.74 6.48
N ALA A 236 -11.28 22.41 6.53
CA ALA A 236 -12.37 21.62 7.06
C ALA A 236 -11.83 20.31 7.62
N THR A 237 -12.50 19.77 8.63
CA THR A 237 -12.19 18.45 9.16
C THR A 237 -13.36 17.51 8.88
N PHE A 238 -13.05 16.34 8.31
CA PHE A 238 -14.02 15.30 8.03
C PHE A 238 -13.74 14.05 8.86
N ARG A 239 -14.78 13.43 9.42
CA ARG A 239 -14.67 12.10 10.00
C ARG A 239 -14.96 11.03 8.96
N TYR A 240 -14.19 9.95 8.98
CA TYR A 240 -14.40 8.80 8.11
C TYR A 240 -14.62 7.52 8.92
N SER A 241 -15.47 6.62 8.42
CA SER A 241 -15.76 5.37 9.12
C SER A 241 -14.66 4.31 8.90
N ARG A 242 -14.24 4.15 7.64
CA ARG A 242 -13.21 3.20 7.19
C ARG A 242 -12.28 3.86 6.17
N PRO A 243 -10.96 3.61 6.24
CA PRO A 243 -9.98 4.20 5.34
C PRO A 243 -9.91 3.41 4.02
N LEU A 244 -11.00 3.42 3.26
CA LEU A 244 -11.14 2.67 2.01
C LEU A 244 -10.35 3.31 0.85
N PRO A 245 -9.77 2.53 -0.09
CA PRO A 245 -9.01 3.04 -1.24
C PRO A 245 -9.74 4.04 -2.13
N CYS A 246 -11.04 3.83 -2.31
CA CYS A 246 -11.87 4.72 -3.11
C CYS A 246 -12.38 5.94 -2.32
N LEU A 247 -12.12 6.05 -1.01
CA LEU A 247 -12.55 7.21 -0.24
C LEU A 247 -11.64 8.39 -0.57
N CYS A 248 -12.25 9.44 -1.11
CA CYS A 248 -11.55 10.61 -1.62
C CYS A 248 -12.21 11.90 -1.13
N ILE A 249 -11.42 12.96 -1.15
CA ILE A 249 -11.84 14.33 -0.92
C ILE A 249 -12.08 14.95 -2.30
N GLU A 250 -13.26 15.52 -2.51
CA GLU A 250 -13.62 16.23 -3.73
C GLU A 250 -13.89 17.70 -3.41
N GLY A 251 -13.37 18.60 -4.25
CA GLY A 251 -13.53 20.03 -4.09
C GLY A 251 -13.78 20.77 -5.41
N TRP A 252 -14.57 21.85 -5.34
CA TRP A 252 -14.87 22.72 -6.49
C TRP A 252 -15.43 24.09 -6.05
N SER A 253 -15.13 25.14 -6.83
CA SER A 253 -15.67 26.49 -6.62
C SER A 253 -17.20 26.53 -6.83
N ARG A 254 -17.91 27.43 -6.15
CA ARG A 254 -19.38 27.56 -6.22
C ARG A 254 -19.83 28.36 -7.46
N VAL A 255 -19.40 27.89 -8.63
CA VAL A 255 -19.82 28.42 -9.93
C VAL A 255 -20.49 27.32 -10.75
N THR A 256 -21.28 27.72 -11.75
CA THR A 256 -21.89 26.77 -12.70
C THR A 256 -20.78 26.06 -13.48
N ASP A 257 -20.93 24.74 -13.65
CA ASP A 257 -19.97 23.89 -14.36
C ASP A 257 -18.51 24.01 -13.88
N ALA A 258 -18.35 24.28 -12.58
CA ALA A 258 -17.03 24.39 -11.96
C ALA A 258 -16.21 23.10 -12.16
N PRO A 259 -14.93 23.21 -12.57
CA PRO A 259 -14.06 22.07 -12.65
C PRO A 259 -13.82 21.52 -11.24
N ARG A 260 -13.71 20.20 -11.13
CA ARG A 260 -13.58 19.50 -9.84
C ARG A 260 -12.21 18.88 -9.69
N VAL A 261 -11.67 18.91 -8.48
CA VAL A 261 -10.46 18.18 -8.11
C VAL A 261 -10.80 17.11 -7.08
N GLN A 262 -10.14 15.96 -7.22
CA GLN A 262 -10.30 14.83 -6.33
C GLN A 262 -8.94 14.33 -5.88
N VAL A 263 -8.79 14.06 -4.58
CA VAL A 263 -7.58 13.48 -3.99
C VAL A 263 -7.98 12.34 -3.07
N CYS A 264 -7.30 11.20 -3.17
CA CYS A 264 -7.66 9.95 -2.48
C CYS A 264 -6.57 9.55 -1.47
N PRO A 265 -6.72 9.89 -0.17
CA PRO A 265 -5.69 9.67 0.85
C PRO A 265 -5.33 8.20 1.07
N PHE A 266 -6.28 7.29 0.87
CA PHE A 266 -6.16 5.89 1.25
C PHE A 266 -5.95 4.95 0.06
N ARG A 267 -5.61 5.48 -1.13
CA ARG A 267 -5.52 4.70 -2.38
C ARG A 267 -4.72 3.40 -2.25
N ASN A 268 -3.71 3.37 -1.38
CA ASN A 268 -2.82 2.22 -1.19
C ASN A 268 -3.27 1.24 -0.07
N ARG A 269 -4.37 1.51 0.65
CA ARG A 269 -4.87 0.69 1.77
C ARG A 269 -5.86 -0.39 1.29
N THR A 270 -5.38 -1.34 0.51
CA THR A 270 -6.22 -2.36 -0.13
C THR A 270 -6.76 -3.41 0.85
N GLU A 271 -6.13 -3.58 2.01
CA GLU A 271 -6.52 -4.52 3.05
C GLU A 271 -7.95 -4.30 3.58
N GLU A 272 -8.39 -3.04 3.60
CA GLU A 272 -9.70 -2.63 4.12
C GLU A 272 -10.86 -3.05 3.21
N LEU A 273 -10.60 -3.28 1.92
CA LEU A 273 -11.60 -3.73 0.95
C LEU A 273 -12.26 -5.04 1.37
N TRP A 274 -11.51 -5.88 2.09
CA TRP A 274 -11.90 -7.24 2.45
C TRP A 274 -12.58 -7.33 3.83
N SER A 275 -12.72 -6.21 4.55
CA SER A 275 -13.29 -6.16 5.91
C SER A 275 -14.82 -6.29 5.96
N GLY A 276 -15.52 -6.18 4.82
CA GLY A 276 -16.98 -6.17 4.71
C GLY A 276 -17.66 -7.55 4.78
N VAL A 277 -17.01 -8.55 5.37
CA VAL A 277 -17.55 -9.92 5.50
C VAL A 277 -18.53 -9.98 6.68
N THR A 278 -19.74 -10.48 6.44
CA THR A 278 -20.79 -10.66 7.45
C THR A 278 -21.43 -12.03 7.34
N PHE A 279 -21.85 -12.58 8.47
CA PHE A 279 -22.59 -13.85 8.53
C PHE A 279 -23.93 -13.62 9.22
N ASP A 280 -25.01 -14.06 8.58
CA ASP A 280 -26.36 -14.10 9.13
C ASP A 280 -26.66 -15.53 9.61
N PRO A 281 -26.82 -15.77 10.93
CA PRO A 281 -27.05 -17.09 11.48
C PRO A 281 -28.45 -17.64 11.16
N GLU A 282 -29.47 -16.79 10.98
CA GLU A 282 -30.84 -17.26 10.72
C GLU A 282 -30.97 -17.85 9.32
N GLY A 283 -30.39 -17.18 8.31
CA GLY A 283 -30.39 -17.65 6.93
C GLY A 283 -29.20 -18.54 6.57
N GLU A 284 -28.22 -18.71 7.46
CA GLU A 284 -26.91 -19.34 7.19
C GLU A 284 -26.20 -18.70 5.98
N ILE A 285 -26.25 -17.37 5.92
CA ILE A 285 -25.78 -16.59 4.77
C ILE A 285 -24.45 -15.93 5.11
N LEU A 286 -23.41 -16.30 4.35
CA LEU A 286 -22.13 -15.59 4.38
C LEU A 286 -22.09 -14.61 3.21
N SER A 287 -21.90 -13.32 3.50
CA SER A 287 -21.88 -12.28 2.48
C SER A 287 -20.69 -11.35 2.63
N TRP A 288 -20.27 -10.76 1.52
CA TRP A 288 -19.28 -9.69 1.51
C TRP A 288 -19.79 -8.57 0.60
N GLU A 289 -19.67 -7.34 1.07
CA GLU A 289 -20.05 -6.14 0.33
C GLU A 289 -19.00 -5.03 0.51
N SER A 290 -18.60 -4.41 -0.59
CA SER A 290 -17.64 -3.30 -0.60
C SER A 290 -18.26 -2.01 -1.14
N LEU A 291 -17.93 -0.89 -0.50
CA LEU A 291 -18.31 0.45 -0.98
C LEU A 291 -17.47 0.90 -2.18
N CYS A 292 -16.31 0.27 -2.41
CA CYS A 292 -15.46 0.55 -3.55
C CYS A 292 -15.77 -0.39 -4.71
N ALA A 293 -15.68 0.14 -5.94
CA ALA A 293 -15.70 -0.68 -7.14
C ALA A 293 -14.44 -1.54 -7.21
N VAL A 294 -14.60 -2.86 -7.17
CA VAL A 294 -13.48 -3.81 -7.23
C VAL A 294 -13.84 -4.97 -8.15
N GLU A 295 -12.95 -5.24 -9.10
CA GLU A 295 -12.98 -6.47 -9.89
C GLU A 295 -12.22 -7.55 -9.12
N ALA A 296 -12.95 -8.50 -8.52
CA ALA A 296 -12.37 -9.62 -7.80
C ALA A 296 -13.12 -10.92 -8.09
N VAL A 297 -12.44 -12.03 -7.86
CA VAL A 297 -13.02 -13.36 -7.75
C VAL A 297 -12.95 -13.78 -6.30
N VAL A 298 -14.07 -14.23 -5.76
CA VAL A 298 -14.19 -14.66 -4.36
C VAL A 298 -14.39 -16.17 -4.34
N THR A 299 -13.62 -16.87 -3.52
CA THR A 299 -13.72 -18.32 -3.37
C THR A 299 -13.74 -18.64 -1.88
N LEU A 300 -14.61 -19.56 -1.45
CA LEU A 300 -14.52 -20.08 -0.09
C LEU A 300 -13.37 -21.07 -0.01
N CYS A 301 -12.58 -20.99 1.05
CA CYS A 301 -11.44 -21.86 1.25
C CYS A 301 -11.38 -22.27 2.70
N HIS A 302 -10.65 -23.36 2.98
CA HIS A 302 -10.39 -23.78 4.34
C HIS A 302 -8.91 -23.71 4.65
N THR A 303 -8.59 -23.23 5.84
CA THR A 303 -7.22 -23.11 6.34
C THR A 303 -6.99 -24.08 7.49
N LEU A 304 -5.87 -24.79 7.44
CA LEU A 304 -5.34 -25.60 8.54
C LEU A 304 -4.17 -24.84 9.15
N ASP A 305 -3.96 -24.96 10.45
CA ASP A 305 -2.95 -24.17 11.16
C ASP A 305 -1.58 -24.20 10.45
N GLY A 306 -1.13 -23.02 10.01
CA GLY A 306 0.16 -22.85 9.31
C GLY A 306 0.19 -23.24 7.83
N HIS A 307 -0.93 -23.68 7.24
CA HIS A 307 -1.03 -24.09 5.84
C HIS A 307 -1.75 -23.04 4.96
N PRO A 308 -1.46 -22.99 3.64
CA PRO A 308 -2.18 -22.10 2.72
C PRO A 308 -3.66 -22.50 2.61
N CYS A 309 -4.52 -21.50 2.37
CA CYS A 309 -5.97 -21.74 2.23
C CYS A 309 -6.27 -22.56 0.98
N VAL A 310 -6.92 -23.70 1.15
CA VAL A 310 -7.30 -24.62 0.06
C VAL A 310 -8.74 -24.36 -0.35
N ASP A 311 -8.97 -24.21 -1.65
CA ASP A 311 -10.28 -23.81 -2.17
C ASP A 311 -11.32 -24.93 -2.06
N LEU A 312 -12.53 -24.55 -1.65
CA LEU A 312 -13.69 -25.43 -1.65
C LEU A 312 -14.24 -25.53 -3.08
N VAL A 313 -14.55 -26.76 -3.50
CA VAL A 313 -15.12 -27.04 -4.81
C VAL A 313 -16.45 -26.31 -4.99
N ASN A 314 -16.71 -25.76 -6.17
CA ASN A 314 -17.93 -25.03 -6.54
C ASN A 314 -18.25 -23.79 -5.66
N SER A 315 -17.25 -23.23 -4.99
CA SER A 315 -17.42 -22.02 -4.17
C SER A 315 -16.91 -20.74 -4.83
N THR A 316 -16.44 -20.79 -6.07
CA THR A 316 -15.90 -19.62 -6.76
C THR A 316 -17.02 -18.77 -7.37
N GLN A 317 -17.06 -17.48 -7.02
CA GLN A 317 -17.98 -16.50 -7.61
C GLN A 317 -17.22 -15.26 -8.08
N VAL A 318 -17.62 -14.71 -9.23
CA VAL A 318 -17.14 -13.40 -9.69
C VAL A 318 -17.95 -12.31 -8.99
N VAL A 319 -17.28 -11.26 -8.50
CA VAL A 319 -17.96 -10.15 -7.83
C VAL A 319 -18.93 -9.45 -8.78
N ASN A 320 -20.18 -9.32 -8.36
CA ASN A 320 -21.21 -8.58 -9.09
C ASN A 320 -21.72 -7.43 -8.21
N ARG A 321 -21.74 -6.19 -8.76
CA ARG A 321 -22.15 -4.98 -8.02
C ARG A 321 -21.45 -4.83 -6.65
N ASN A 322 -20.18 -5.20 -6.57
CA ASN A 322 -19.36 -5.18 -5.34
C ASN A 322 -19.87 -6.05 -4.18
N LYS A 323 -20.66 -7.08 -4.50
CA LYS A 323 -21.25 -7.99 -3.51
C LYS A 323 -21.12 -9.44 -3.93
N VAL A 324 -20.95 -10.32 -2.95
CA VAL A 324 -20.99 -11.79 -3.09
C VAL A 324 -21.78 -12.37 -1.93
N THR A 325 -22.51 -13.46 -2.19
CA THR A 325 -23.33 -14.11 -1.17
C THR A 325 -23.31 -15.62 -1.36
N TYR A 326 -23.11 -16.33 -0.25
CA TYR A 326 -23.16 -17.79 -0.13
C TYR A 326 -24.26 -18.14 0.86
N THR A 327 -25.11 -19.11 0.49
CA THR A 327 -26.22 -19.58 1.31
C THR A 327 -25.94 -20.99 1.83
N ARG A 328 -26.54 -21.35 2.96
CA ARG A 328 -26.33 -22.65 3.64
C ARG A 328 -24.84 -22.91 3.90
N VAL A 329 -24.20 -21.97 4.61
CA VAL A 329 -22.79 -22.02 4.98
C VAL A 329 -22.64 -22.48 6.43
N ASP A 330 -21.81 -23.49 6.66
CA ASP A 330 -21.47 -23.96 8.00
C ASP A 330 -20.45 -23.00 8.67
N PRO A 331 -20.81 -22.28 9.75
CA PRO A 331 -19.89 -21.39 10.44
C PRO A 331 -18.81 -22.19 11.16
N ASN A 332 -17.58 -22.08 10.66
CA ASN A 332 -16.43 -22.88 11.12
C ASN A 332 -15.16 -22.03 11.20
N PRO A 333 -14.36 -22.11 12.29
CA PRO A 333 -13.13 -21.33 12.45
C PRO A 333 -12.09 -21.48 11.32
N GLN A 334 -12.10 -22.62 10.63
CA GLN A 334 -11.21 -22.91 9.52
C GLN A 334 -11.75 -22.42 8.17
N LEU A 335 -13.01 -22.00 8.09
CA LEU A 335 -13.63 -21.48 6.87
C LEU A 335 -13.27 -20.00 6.67
N CYS A 336 -12.75 -19.69 5.48
CA CYS A 336 -12.33 -18.35 5.09
C CYS A 336 -12.86 -17.96 3.71
N MET A 337 -12.90 -16.66 3.45
CA MET A 337 -13.13 -16.09 2.13
C MET A 337 -11.79 -15.64 1.55
N LYS A 338 -11.46 -16.16 0.36
CA LYS A 338 -10.30 -15.74 -0.43
C LYS A 338 -10.74 -14.82 -1.54
N PHE A 339 -10.09 -13.66 -1.64
CA PHE A 339 -10.33 -12.63 -2.64
C PHE A 339 -9.12 -12.56 -3.55
N THR A 340 -9.33 -12.81 -4.85
CA THR A 340 -8.28 -12.78 -5.86
C THR A 340 -8.54 -11.64 -6.83
N THR A 341 -7.55 -10.77 -7.02
CA THR A 341 -7.55 -9.70 -8.03
C THR A 341 -6.32 -9.84 -8.92
N ARG A 342 -6.13 -8.92 -9.88
CA ARG A 342 -4.91 -8.85 -10.69
C ARG A 342 -3.66 -8.50 -9.86
N GLU A 343 -3.86 -7.84 -8.72
CA GLU A 343 -2.78 -7.31 -7.88
C GLU A 343 -2.32 -8.32 -6.82
N GLY A 344 -3.16 -9.32 -6.48
CA GLY A 344 -2.82 -10.31 -5.47
C GLY A 344 -4.02 -11.10 -4.97
N SER A 345 -3.79 -11.79 -3.84
CA SER A 345 -4.82 -12.57 -3.15
C SER A 345 -4.83 -12.23 -1.67
N TRP A 346 -6.01 -12.08 -1.09
CA TRP A 346 -6.22 -11.80 0.33
C TRP A 346 -7.19 -12.80 0.92
N THR A 347 -6.99 -13.17 2.19
CA THR A 347 -7.85 -14.12 2.88
C THR A 347 -8.40 -13.49 4.15
N LYS A 348 -9.70 -13.67 4.41
CA LYS A 348 -10.37 -13.26 5.64
C LYS A 348 -11.16 -14.42 6.21
N CYS A 349 -10.90 -14.76 7.46
CA CYS A 349 -11.54 -15.87 8.16
C CYS A 349 -12.53 -15.29 9.19
N PRO A 350 -13.83 -15.18 8.85
CA PRO A 350 -14.82 -14.49 9.68
C PRO A 350 -15.12 -15.20 11.00
N PHE A 351 -14.80 -16.49 11.12
CA PHE A 351 -15.12 -17.32 12.29
C PHE A 351 -13.89 -17.67 13.15
N ALA A 352 -12.71 -17.11 12.84
CA ALA A 352 -11.45 -17.49 13.48
C ALA A 352 -11.42 -17.23 15.00
N ASP A 353 -12.26 -16.31 15.51
CA ASP A 353 -12.36 -16.01 16.93
C ASP A 353 -13.25 -17.00 17.70
N GLY A 354 -13.90 -17.95 17.01
CA GLY A 354 -14.72 -19.00 17.60
C GLY A 354 -16.02 -18.51 18.25
N LYS A 355 -16.39 -17.23 18.11
CA LYS A 355 -17.62 -16.69 18.73
C LYS A 355 -18.90 -17.26 18.11
N ILE A 356 -18.84 -17.61 16.83
CA ILE A 356 -19.97 -18.18 16.09
C ILE A 356 -19.56 -19.60 15.67
N THR A 357 -20.15 -20.60 16.31
CA THR A 357 -19.99 -22.02 15.97
C THR A 357 -21.36 -22.69 15.96
N ALA A 358 -21.68 -23.40 14.87
CA ALA A 358 -22.96 -24.10 14.74
C ALA A 358 -23.02 -25.35 15.65
N TRP A 359 -21.89 -26.01 15.83
CA TRP A 359 -21.76 -27.26 16.56
C TRP A 359 -20.37 -27.41 17.18
N ASN A 360 -20.28 -28.26 18.20
CA ASN A 360 -19.03 -28.63 18.85
C ASN A 360 -18.95 -30.15 19.03
N LEU A 361 -17.73 -30.68 18.88
CA LEU A 361 -17.40 -32.09 19.08
C LEU A 361 -16.53 -32.23 20.32
N GLU A 362 -17.02 -32.99 21.28
CA GLU A 362 -16.24 -33.49 22.41
C GLU A 362 -16.09 -35.00 22.29
N VAL A 363 -14.89 -35.52 22.53
CA VAL A 363 -14.64 -36.96 22.50
C VAL A 363 -14.23 -37.39 23.91
N THR A 364 -15.05 -38.23 24.53
CA THR A 364 -14.79 -38.80 25.85
C THR A 364 -14.35 -40.25 25.71
N SER A 365 -13.36 -40.65 26.49
CA SER A 365 -12.75 -41.98 26.43
C SER A 365 -12.55 -42.51 27.85
N ALA A 366 -13.18 -43.64 28.20
CA ALA A 366 -13.08 -44.28 29.50
C ALA A 366 -13.07 -45.82 29.37
N ALA A 367 -12.06 -46.48 29.92
CA ALA A 367 -11.98 -47.95 30.05
C ALA A 367 -12.34 -48.76 28.78
N GLY A 368 -11.78 -48.38 27.62
CA GLY A 368 -12.01 -49.04 26.32
C GLY A 368 -13.33 -48.65 25.63
N TRP A 369 -14.09 -47.72 26.22
CA TRP A 369 -15.29 -47.15 25.64
C TRP A 369 -15.04 -45.72 25.16
N HIS A 370 -15.45 -45.42 23.93
CA HIS A 370 -15.25 -44.12 23.29
C HIS A 370 -16.59 -43.54 22.85
N GLN A 371 -16.86 -42.28 23.20
CA GLN A 371 -18.08 -41.57 22.84
C GLN A 371 -17.74 -40.23 22.19
N ALA A 372 -18.40 -39.94 21.09
CA ALA A 372 -18.45 -38.61 20.51
C ALA A 372 -19.73 -37.92 20.99
N ILE A 373 -19.58 -36.80 21.68
CA ILE A 373 -20.65 -35.92 22.12
C ILE A 373 -20.70 -34.75 21.14
N LEU A 374 -21.79 -34.68 20.38
CA LEU A 374 -22.09 -33.59 19.47
C LEU A 374 -23.09 -32.67 20.14
N THR A 375 -22.74 -31.39 20.20
CA THR A 375 -23.64 -30.35 20.69
C THR A 375 -23.87 -29.36 19.58
N SER A 376 -25.11 -28.94 19.35
CA SER A 376 -25.41 -27.94 18.33
C SER A 376 -26.32 -26.85 18.88
N GLN A 377 -26.07 -25.63 18.43
CA GLN A 377 -26.87 -24.45 18.74
C GLN A 377 -27.89 -24.16 17.65
N MET A 378 -28.05 -25.07 16.69
CA MET A 378 -29.03 -24.96 15.61
C MET A 378 -29.40 -26.36 15.12
N ARG A 379 -30.49 -26.51 14.37
CA ARG A 379 -30.83 -27.81 13.78
C ARG A 379 -29.82 -28.15 12.69
N THR A 380 -29.01 -29.18 12.91
CA THR A 380 -27.94 -29.57 11.98
C THR A 380 -27.93 -31.06 11.71
N GLN A 381 -27.44 -31.45 10.53
CA GLN A 381 -27.15 -32.85 10.21
C GLN A 381 -25.64 -33.03 10.08
N LEU A 382 -25.07 -33.85 10.95
CA LEU A 382 -23.63 -34.08 11.07
C LEU A 382 -23.28 -35.50 10.64
N SER A 383 -22.30 -35.64 9.76
CA SER A 383 -21.66 -36.92 9.46
C SER A 383 -20.39 -37.08 10.28
N LEU A 384 -20.27 -38.21 10.96
CA LEU A 384 -19.05 -38.69 11.61
C LEU A 384 -18.37 -39.73 10.73
N SER A 385 -17.06 -39.57 10.54
CA SER A 385 -16.22 -40.53 9.84
C SER A 385 -14.93 -40.80 10.60
N LEU A 386 -14.40 -42.00 10.47
CA LEU A 386 -13.10 -42.40 10.99
C LEU A 386 -12.05 -42.31 9.89
N CYS A 387 -10.94 -41.62 10.15
CA CYS A 387 -9.83 -41.49 9.22
C CYS A 387 -8.56 -42.09 9.82
N GLY A 388 -7.80 -42.87 9.04
CA GLY A 388 -6.48 -43.35 9.44
C GLY A 388 -5.37 -42.35 9.09
N THR A 389 -4.28 -42.33 9.84
CA THR A 389 -3.10 -41.52 9.51
C THR A 389 -2.23 -42.25 8.48
N GLY A 390 -2.33 -41.88 7.22
CA GLY A 390 -1.47 -42.37 6.14
C GLY A 390 -1.95 -41.87 4.76
N PRO A 391 -1.10 -41.87 3.72
CA PRO A 391 -1.40 -41.26 2.43
C PRO A 391 -2.55 -41.93 1.65
N LEU A 392 -3.08 -43.07 2.13
CA LEU A 392 -4.03 -43.92 1.41
C LEU A 392 -5.20 -44.44 2.27
N PHE A 393 -5.42 -43.93 3.49
CA PHE A 393 -6.59 -44.36 4.27
C PHE A 393 -7.81 -43.49 3.94
N PRO A 394 -8.82 -44.00 3.19
CA PRO A 394 -10.07 -43.29 3.00
C PRO A 394 -10.82 -43.20 4.33
N CYS A 395 -11.45 -42.06 4.60
CA CYS A 395 -12.30 -41.93 5.78
C CYS A 395 -13.56 -42.79 5.62
N SER A 396 -13.83 -43.68 6.57
CA SER A 396 -15.04 -44.51 6.59
C SER A 396 -16.12 -43.83 7.41
N MET A 397 -17.34 -43.71 6.86
CA MET A 397 -18.46 -43.13 7.58
C MET A 397 -18.88 -44.04 8.75
N LEU A 398 -19.00 -43.47 9.95
CA LEU A 398 -19.44 -44.16 11.16
C LEU A 398 -20.93 -43.95 11.40
N ALA A 399 -21.39 -42.69 11.33
CA ALA A 399 -22.77 -42.33 11.62
C ALA A 399 -23.15 -41.01 10.93
N SER A 400 -24.44 -40.84 10.64
CA SER A 400 -25.04 -39.56 10.28
C SER A 400 -26.12 -39.25 11.32
N VAL A 401 -26.01 -38.09 11.97
CA VAL A 401 -26.79 -37.73 13.15
C VAL A 401 -27.42 -36.37 12.94
N ALA A 402 -28.73 -36.30 13.12
CA ALA A 402 -29.44 -35.04 13.23
C ALA A 402 -29.37 -34.56 14.70
N VAL A 403 -28.93 -33.32 14.92
CA VAL A 403 -28.87 -32.69 16.24
C VAL A 403 -29.85 -31.52 16.25
N GLY A 404 -30.82 -31.54 17.15
CA GLY A 404 -31.76 -30.43 17.35
C GLY A 404 -31.14 -29.24 18.10
N GLU A 405 -31.91 -28.16 18.24
CA GLU A 405 -31.48 -26.93 18.94
C GLU A 405 -32.23 -26.73 20.26
N PRO A 406 -31.55 -26.40 21.37
CA PRO A 406 -30.21 -26.85 21.73
C PRO A 406 -30.29 -28.30 22.23
N GLU A 407 -29.76 -29.24 21.45
CA GLU A 407 -29.80 -30.66 21.78
C GLU A 407 -28.39 -31.27 21.76
N ARG A 408 -28.21 -32.36 22.50
CA ARG A 408 -26.96 -33.11 22.55
C ARG A 408 -27.21 -34.49 21.96
N ALA A 409 -26.38 -34.90 21.01
CA ALA A 409 -26.38 -36.25 20.48
C ALA A 409 -25.10 -36.99 20.91
N VAL A 410 -25.27 -38.21 21.41
CA VAL A 410 -24.16 -39.07 21.84
C VAL A 410 -24.03 -40.24 20.88
N VAL A 411 -22.86 -40.39 20.28
CA VAL A 411 -22.54 -41.49 19.36
C VAL A 411 -21.50 -42.38 20.02
N ASN A 412 -21.87 -43.64 20.26
CA ASN A 412 -20.94 -44.66 20.74
C ASN A 412 -20.03 -45.09 19.59
N LEU A 413 -18.73 -44.96 19.77
CA LEU A 413 -17.74 -45.30 18.76
C LEU A 413 -17.28 -46.74 18.99
N THR A 414 -17.97 -47.71 18.39
CA THR A 414 -17.56 -49.13 18.40
C THR A 414 -16.40 -49.34 17.44
N LEU A 415 -15.17 -49.25 17.95
CA LEU A 415 -13.96 -49.27 17.12
C LEU A 415 -13.14 -50.51 17.44
N ASN A 416 -12.76 -51.25 16.39
CA ASN A 416 -11.91 -52.44 16.49
C ASN A 416 -10.41 -52.11 16.68
N THR A 417 -10.06 -50.82 16.69
CA THR A 417 -8.68 -50.32 16.75
C THR A 417 -8.51 -49.31 17.89
N ASP A 418 -7.35 -49.33 18.54
CA ASP A 418 -7.02 -48.39 19.62
C ASP A 418 -6.88 -46.95 19.09
N ILE A 419 -7.93 -46.14 19.27
CA ILE A 419 -7.97 -44.71 18.91
C ILE A 419 -6.88 -43.91 19.64
N CYS A 420 -6.42 -44.44 20.77
CA CYS A 420 -5.46 -43.81 21.66
C CYS A 420 -4.03 -43.79 21.12
N ASN A 421 -3.72 -44.52 20.03
CA ASN A 421 -2.36 -44.63 19.50
C ASN A 421 -1.98 -43.49 18.52
N GLY A 422 -2.77 -42.42 18.44
CA GLY A 422 -2.51 -41.24 17.60
C GLY A 422 -2.67 -41.47 16.08
N SER A 423 -2.84 -42.72 15.65
CA SER A 423 -2.94 -43.11 14.24
C SER A 423 -4.36 -43.05 13.66
N VAL A 424 -5.33 -42.60 14.47
CA VAL A 424 -6.75 -42.56 14.13
C VAL A 424 -7.29 -41.18 14.46
N CYS A 425 -8.01 -40.58 13.51
CA CYS A 425 -8.66 -39.28 13.65
C CYS A 425 -10.16 -39.43 13.43
N ILE A 426 -10.94 -38.64 14.15
CA ILE A 426 -12.38 -38.50 13.93
C ILE A 426 -12.61 -37.26 13.08
N GLN A 427 -13.28 -37.43 11.95
CA GLN A 427 -13.71 -36.35 11.09
C GLN A 427 -15.20 -36.09 11.30
N VAL A 428 -15.57 -34.83 11.53
CA VAL A 428 -16.96 -34.40 11.60
C VAL A 428 -17.20 -33.35 10.53
N ARG A 429 -18.32 -33.47 9.84
CA ARG A 429 -18.72 -32.54 8.78
C ARG A 429 -20.23 -32.35 8.80
N ARG A 430 -20.67 -31.12 8.62
CA ARG A 430 -22.09 -30.80 8.40
C ARG A 430 -22.52 -31.12 6.96
N VAL A 431 -23.63 -31.84 6.79
CA VAL A 431 -24.09 -32.37 5.49
C VAL A 431 -25.34 -31.69 4.94
N ASP A 432 -26.08 -30.97 5.77
CA ASP A 432 -27.27 -30.20 5.37
C ASP A 432 -26.93 -28.82 4.76
N THR A 433 -25.65 -28.45 4.76
CA THR A 433 -25.10 -27.21 4.18
C THR A 433 -24.40 -27.44 2.85
N HIS A 434 -24.38 -26.43 1.96
CA HIS A 434 -23.63 -26.48 0.70
C HIS A 434 -22.13 -26.31 0.90
N PHE A 435 -21.74 -25.49 1.86
CA PHE A 435 -20.35 -25.15 2.12
C PHE A 435 -20.03 -25.50 3.57
N SER A 436 -19.34 -26.63 3.75
CA SER A 436 -18.87 -27.10 5.06
C SER A 436 -17.44 -27.60 5.00
N VAL A 437 -16.68 -27.27 6.04
CA VAL A 437 -15.30 -27.70 6.22
C VAL A 437 -15.28 -28.89 7.18
N PRO A 438 -14.60 -29.99 6.83
CA PRO A 438 -14.45 -31.10 7.74
C PRO A 438 -13.50 -30.74 8.89
N VAL A 439 -13.95 -30.95 10.13
CA VAL A 439 -13.10 -30.80 11.32
C VAL A 439 -12.52 -32.16 11.66
N LEU A 440 -11.19 -32.25 11.70
CA LEU A 440 -10.48 -33.44 12.17
C LEU A 440 -10.05 -33.26 13.62
N ARG A 441 -10.34 -34.27 14.45
CA ARG A 441 -9.81 -34.42 15.80
C ARG A 441 -8.95 -35.67 15.87
N CYS A 442 -7.65 -35.44 16.01
CA CYS A 442 -6.62 -36.47 16.18
C CYS A 442 -6.06 -36.38 17.62
N HIS A 443 -5.27 -37.38 18.04
CA HIS A 443 -4.63 -37.40 19.36
C HIS A 443 -5.64 -37.33 20.52
N ILE A 444 -6.65 -38.20 20.50
CA ILE A 444 -7.67 -38.26 21.54
C ILE A 444 -7.04 -38.70 22.86
N GLN A 445 -7.20 -37.87 23.90
CA GLN A 445 -6.66 -38.14 25.23
C GLN A 445 -7.49 -39.24 25.91
N CYS A 446 -6.94 -40.45 25.96
CA CYS A 446 -7.59 -41.58 26.61
C CYS A 446 -7.21 -41.68 28.08
N VAL A 447 -8.21 -41.65 28.97
CA VAL A 447 -8.00 -41.97 30.38
C VAL A 447 -8.05 -43.49 30.53
N GLY A 448 -6.90 -44.15 30.40
CA GLY A 448 -6.73 -45.54 30.82
C GLY A 448 -5.99 -46.48 29.87
N ALA A 449 -4.67 -46.32 29.72
CA ALA A 449 -3.74 -47.42 29.43
C ALA A 449 -2.29 -47.13 29.93
N GLY A 450 -2.10 -46.12 30.78
CA GLY A 450 -0.77 -45.69 31.26
C GLY A 450 -0.62 -45.61 32.79
N SER A 451 -1.63 -46.00 33.57
CA SER A 451 -1.59 -45.87 35.04
C SER A 451 -0.73 -46.93 35.75
N VAL A 452 -0.35 -48.02 35.07
CA VAL A 452 0.47 -49.08 35.72
C VAL A 452 1.99 -48.81 35.61
N ARG A 453 2.44 -47.93 34.71
CA ARG A 453 3.90 -47.68 34.55
C ARG A 453 4.46 -46.54 35.40
N MET A 454 3.62 -45.70 36.00
CA MET A 454 4.04 -44.63 36.91
C MET A 454 3.90 -44.96 38.41
N ARG A 455 3.50 -46.18 38.79
CA ARG A 455 3.55 -46.60 40.21
C ARG A 455 4.85 -47.32 40.59
N ALA A 456 5.66 -47.75 39.62
CA ALA A 456 6.93 -48.44 39.88
C ALA A 456 8.11 -47.49 40.20
N ASN A 457 8.01 -46.20 39.85
CA ASN A 457 9.10 -45.23 40.03
C ASN A 457 8.88 -44.22 41.18
N HIS A 458 7.67 -44.10 41.74
CA HIS A 458 7.43 -43.22 42.90
C HIS A 458 8.11 -43.74 44.17
N TRP A 459 8.11 -45.07 44.38
CA TRP A 459 8.77 -45.71 45.53
C TRP A 459 10.30 -45.49 45.52
N LYS A 460 10.94 -45.55 44.34
CA LYS A 460 12.38 -45.34 44.21
C LYS A 460 12.78 -43.88 44.43
N VAL A 461 11.95 -42.93 44.01
CA VAL A 461 12.21 -41.49 44.18
C VAL A 461 12.01 -41.05 45.62
N GLU A 462 10.97 -41.53 46.32
CA GLU A 462 10.83 -41.27 47.77
C GLU A 462 11.97 -41.89 48.58
N GLN A 463 12.38 -43.13 48.29
CA GLN A 463 13.53 -43.74 48.99
C GLN A 463 14.85 -42.99 48.74
N THR A 464 15.09 -42.47 47.54
CA THR A 464 16.31 -41.68 47.25
C THR A 464 16.27 -40.31 47.89
N LEU A 465 15.11 -39.66 47.98
CA LEU A 465 14.94 -38.39 48.69
C LEU A 465 15.14 -38.55 50.19
N VAL A 466 14.61 -39.63 50.79
CA VAL A 466 14.81 -39.93 52.22
C VAL A 466 16.28 -40.26 52.51
N LEU A 467 16.95 -41.08 51.69
CA LEU A 467 18.39 -41.33 51.85
C LEU A 467 19.23 -40.06 51.69
N ALA A 468 18.91 -39.20 50.73
CA ALA A 468 19.60 -37.93 50.56
C ALA A 468 19.41 -37.01 51.77
N LEU A 469 18.20 -36.96 52.36
CA LEU A 469 17.90 -36.18 53.56
C LEU A 469 18.64 -36.72 54.80
N VAL A 470 18.72 -38.05 54.94
CA VAL A 470 19.49 -38.70 56.01
C VAL A 470 20.99 -38.45 55.86
N CYS A 471 21.53 -38.53 54.64
CA CYS A 471 22.93 -38.19 54.38
C CYS A 471 23.22 -36.70 54.63
N PHE A 472 22.30 -35.80 54.26
CA PHE A 472 22.46 -34.38 54.50
C PHE A 472 22.42 -34.03 55.99
N THR A 473 21.49 -34.63 56.74
CA THR A 473 21.40 -34.43 58.19
C THR A 473 22.62 -35.02 58.92
N ALA A 474 23.12 -36.18 58.51
CA ALA A 474 24.37 -36.74 59.03
C ALA A 474 25.58 -35.84 58.74
N ALA A 475 25.68 -35.27 57.54
CA ALA A 475 26.75 -34.34 57.18
C ALA A 475 26.68 -33.04 57.99
N VAL A 476 25.49 -32.47 58.20
CA VAL A 476 25.30 -31.28 59.04
C VAL A 476 25.67 -31.57 60.49
N LEU A 477 25.27 -32.72 61.05
CA LEU A 477 25.65 -33.12 62.41
C LEU A 477 27.16 -33.33 62.54
N ALA A 478 27.81 -33.93 61.55
CA ALA A 478 29.27 -34.09 61.52
C ALA A 478 29.99 -32.74 61.45
N CYS A 479 29.50 -31.78 60.64
CA CYS A 479 30.04 -30.43 60.58
C CYS A 479 29.83 -29.66 61.89
N LEU A 480 28.68 -29.82 62.56
CA LEU A 480 28.43 -29.22 63.87
C LEU A 480 29.35 -29.82 64.94
N ALA A 481 29.52 -31.14 64.96
CA ALA A 481 30.45 -31.80 65.87
C ALA A 481 31.91 -31.38 65.61
N ALA A 482 32.31 -31.24 64.35
CA ALA A 482 33.62 -30.71 63.98
C ALA A 482 33.80 -29.26 64.43
N ASN A 483 32.79 -28.40 64.29
CA ASN A 483 32.82 -27.02 64.80
C ASN A 483 32.87 -26.95 66.33
N VAL A 484 32.18 -27.86 67.02
CA VAL A 484 32.27 -27.98 68.50
C VAL A 484 33.68 -28.43 68.90
N MET A 485 34.26 -29.42 68.21
CA MET A 485 35.64 -29.84 68.44
C MET A 485 36.65 -28.73 68.11
N LEU A 486 36.43 -27.94 67.06
CA LEU A 486 37.30 -26.81 66.70
C LEU A 486 37.21 -25.67 67.72
N THR A 487 36.01 -25.40 68.25
CA THR A 487 35.80 -24.38 69.29
C THR A 487 36.30 -24.83 70.66
N VAL A 488 36.30 -26.13 70.96
CA VAL A 488 36.96 -26.71 72.14
C VAL A 488 38.48 -26.69 71.96
N PHE A 489 39.01 -27.00 70.77
CA PHE A 489 40.44 -26.92 70.47
C PHE A 489 40.98 -25.49 70.52
N GLN A 490 40.23 -24.51 70.00
CA GLN A 490 40.58 -23.08 70.08
C GLN A 490 40.44 -22.50 71.51
N ARG A 491 39.63 -23.11 72.39
CA ARG A 491 39.57 -22.76 73.82
C ARG A 491 40.64 -23.46 74.67
N CYS A 492 41.24 -24.56 74.20
CA CYS A 492 42.39 -25.18 74.85
C CYS A 492 43.75 -24.57 74.42
N CYS A 493 43.82 -23.82 73.32
CA CYS A 493 45.06 -23.19 72.82
C CYS A 493 45.23 -21.70 73.19
N MET A 494 44.48 -21.19 74.17
CA MET A 494 44.74 -19.88 74.80
C MET A 494 45.15 -20.10 76.26
N GLY A 495 46.30 -20.74 76.43
CA GLY A 495 47.04 -20.84 77.68
C GLY A 495 48.52 -20.67 77.37
N GLU A 496 49.06 -19.54 77.83
CA GLU A 496 50.48 -19.18 77.91
C GLU A 496 51.24 -18.75 76.63
N ALA A 497 51.81 -17.55 76.80
CA ALA A 497 52.62 -16.79 75.88
C ALA A 497 54.11 -17.13 76.01
N SER A 498 54.89 -16.89 74.95
CA SER A 498 56.22 -16.21 75.03
C SER A 498 56.97 -16.32 73.70
N GLY A 499 57.50 -15.19 73.21
CA GLY A 499 58.87 -15.15 72.68
C GLY A 499 59.11 -14.95 71.17
N SER A 500 59.44 -13.70 70.79
CA SER A 500 60.51 -13.25 69.85
C SER A 500 60.63 -13.79 68.41
N ASP A 501 60.30 -12.93 67.42
CA ASP A 501 61.08 -12.39 66.26
C ASP A 501 62.18 -13.22 65.52
N PRO A 502 62.54 -12.90 64.25
CA PRO A 502 61.76 -12.83 63.00
C PRO A 502 62.46 -13.55 61.79
N ALA A 503 61.81 -13.53 60.62
CA ALA A 503 62.31 -13.84 59.25
C ALA A 503 62.40 -15.32 58.79
N PHE A 504 61.65 -15.67 57.73
CA PHE A 504 62.15 -15.85 56.35
C PHE A 504 61.11 -16.56 55.42
N GLN A 505 60.71 -15.83 54.38
CA GLN A 505 60.25 -16.19 53.01
C GLN A 505 59.30 -17.38 52.67
N LYS A 506 58.28 -16.98 51.88
CA LYS A 506 57.70 -17.57 50.64
C LYS A 506 56.95 -18.90 50.76
N GLY A 507 55.74 -19.08 50.21
CA GLY A 507 54.95 -18.23 49.32
C GLY A 507 53.63 -18.91 48.91
N ALA A 508 53.06 -18.38 47.83
CA ALA A 508 51.82 -18.76 47.13
C ALA A 508 50.52 -18.09 47.63
N ALA A 509 50.22 -16.96 46.98
CA ALA A 509 48.92 -16.33 46.94
C ALA A 509 48.02 -17.02 45.89
N LEU A 510 46.72 -17.11 46.16
CA LEU A 510 45.70 -16.87 45.13
C LEU A 510 44.38 -16.46 45.79
N PHE A 511 44.03 -15.20 45.55
CA PHE A 511 42.79 -14.55 45.99
C PHE A 511 41.59 -15.06 45.19
N SER A 512 40.51 -15.36 45.90
CA SER A 512 39.15 -15.28 45.36
C SER A 512 38.55 -13.93 45.77
N LYS A 513 37.86 -13.26 44.84
CA LYS A 513 36.81 -12.27 45.11
C LYS A 513 36.25 -11.77 43.79
N VAL A 514 34.96 -12.01 43.56
CA VAL A 514 34.08 -10.93 43.06
C VAL A 514 32.75 -11.05 43.81
N LYS A 515 32.40 -9.92 44.42
CA LYS A 515 31.18 -9.63 45.18
C LYS A 515 30.34 -8.70 44.29
N LEU A 516 29.08 -9.04 44.09
CA LEU A 516 28.04 -8.14 43.58
C LEU A 516 27.84 -6.97 44.55
N LEU A 517 27.63 -5.76 44.03
CA LEU A 517 26.79 -4.73 44.64
C LEU A 517 26.45 -3.61 43.64
N SER A 518 25.23 -3.10 43.83
CA SER A 518 24.44 -2.10 43.10
C SER A 518 24.58 -0.67 43.63
N SER A 519 24.13 0.31 42.83
CA SER A 519 23.31 1.53 43.20
C SER A 519 23.90 2.93 42.96
N SER A 520 23.04 3.82 42.41
CA SER A 520 22.93 5.32 42.50
C SER A 520 24.06 6.21 41.97
N GLU A 521 23.90 7.43 41.43
CA GLU A 521 22.77 8.37 41.21
C GLU A 521 23.21 9.52 40.23
N ASP A 522 22.24 10.11 39.52
CA ASP A 522 22.06 11.53 39.08
C ASP A 522 22.97 12.33 38.10
N GLY A 523 22.30 12.94 37.09
CA GLY A 523 22.49 14.37 36.74
C GLY A 523 22.64 14.82 35.25
N ALA A 524 21.54 15.26 34.60
CA ALA A 524 21.38 16.30 33.53
C ALA A 524 22.11 16.18 32.16
N ASP A 525 21.66 16.62 30.97
CA ASP A 525 20.43 17.08 30.28
C ASP A 525 20.74 16.95 28.72
N PRO A 526 19.99 17.46 27.72
CA PRO A 526 19.36 16.64 26.67
C PRO A 526 19.84 16.98 25.24
N ASN A 527 20.24 16.01 24.42
CA ASN A 527 20.11 16.11 22.95
C ASN A 527 20.52 14.79 22.26
N ILE A 528 19.62 14.30 21.38
CA ILE A 528 19.80 13.26 20.35
C ILE A 528 19.48 11.79 20.79
N PRO A 529 18.55 11.10 20.08
CA PRO A 529 18.15 9.72 20.38
C PRO A 529 19.06 8.67 19.69
N HIS A 530 19.49 7.64 20.44
CA HIS A 530 20.10 6.41 19.92
C HIS A 530 19.19 5.18 20.15
N PRO A 531 18.96 4.32 19.14
CA PRO A 531 18.32 3.02 19.32
C PRO A 531 19.38 1.90 19.36
N VAL A 532 19.70 1.38 20.55
CA VAL A 532 20.42 0.10 20.70
C VAL A 532 19.61 -0.78 21.64
N GLY A 533 18.64 -1.49 21.06
CA GLY A 533 17.81 -2.47 21.75
C GLY A 533 17.55 -3.73 20.92
N VAL A 534 18.30 -3.94 19.83
CA VAL A 534 18.03 -5.01 18.85
C VAL A 534 19.14 -6.04 18.73
N LEU A 535 20.33 -5.81 19.32
CA LEU A 535 21.46 -6.74 19.15
C LEU A 535 21.50 -7.88 20.20
N GLU A 536 20.88 -7.73 21.36
CA GLU A 536 20.85 -8.81 22.38
C GLU A 536 19.78 -9.89 22.12
N LYS A 537 18.81 -9.66 21.21
CA LYS A 537 17.81 -10.69 20.86
C LYS A 537 18.21 -11.60 19.71
N LEU A 538 19.35 -11.35 19.05
CA LEU A 538 19.80 -12.11 17.88
C LEU A 538 20.85 -13.18 18.19
N LEU A 539 21.40 -13.25 19.40
CA LEU A 539 22.47 -14.20 19.76
C LEU A 539 22.00 -15.44 20.55
N ALA A 540 20.69 -15.71 20.63
CA ALA A 540 20.15 -16.82 21.43
C ALA A 540 19.89 -18.14 20.66
N SER A 541 20.32 -18.28 19.38
CA SER A 541 19.98 -19.47 18.59
C SER A 541 21.09 -19.96 17.66
N LEU A 542 22.29 -20.20 18.20
CA LEU A 542 23.34 -20.95 17.50
C LEU A 542 23.61 -22.27 18.23
N SER A 543 23.17 -23.38 17.64
CA SER A 543 23.55 -24.74 18.04
C SER A 543 24.64 -25.27 17.10
N LEU A 544 25.87 -25.43 17.58
CA LEU A 544 26.98 -26.06 16.84
C LEU A 544 27.00 -27.57 17.10
N SER A 545 26.88 -28.38 16.03
CA SER A 545 27.08 -29.83 16.06
C SER A 545 28.52 -30.17 15.68
N LYS A 546 29.26 -30.86 16.56
CA LYS A 546 30.65 -31.33 16.33
C LYS A 546 30.64 -32.83 15.97
N LYS A 547 31.15 -33.20 14.78
CA LYS A 547 31.47 -34.61 14.44
C LYS A 547 32.97 -34.87 14.55
N ARG A 548 33.31 -36.08 15.02
CA ARG A 548 34.65 -36.60 15.33
C ARG A 548 35.27 -37.22 14.07
N ALA A 549 36.56 -36.93 13.81
CA ALA A 549 37.33 -37.53 12.72
C ALA A 549 38.03 -38.82 13.18
N ASP A 550 38.20 -39.77 12.26
CA ASP A 550 39.07 -40.94 12.41
C ASP A 550 40.28 -40.85 11.45
N ALA A 551 41.33 -41.56 11.84
CA ALA A 551 42.68 -41.43 11.33
C ALA A 551 42.87 -41.99 9.92
N ASP A 552 43.11 -41.11 8.94
CA ASP A 552 44.15 -41.35 7.95
C ASP A 552 44.64 -40.03 7.36
N GLY A 553 45.95 -39.90 7.21
CA GLY A 553 46.62 -38.65 6.85
C GLY A 553 46.39 -38.27 5.39
N GLN A 554 45.28 -37.61 5.09
CA GLN A 554 45.11 -36.80 3.88
C GLN A 554 44.43 -35.48 4.20
N VAL A 555 45.09 -34.38 3.86
CA VAL A 555 44.54 -33.03 3.95
C VAL A 555 43.37 -32.92 2.96
N LYS A 556 42.14 -32.82 3.50
CA LYS A 556 40.94 -32.44 2.75
C LYS A 556 40.42 -31.14 3.33
N GLU A 557 40.36 -30.11 2.51
CA GLU A 557 39.85 -28.79 2.85
C GLU A 557 38.38 -28.90 3.29
N SER A 558 38.10 -28.62 4.57
CA SER A 558 36.74 -28.62 5.12
C SER A 558 36.17 -27.21 4.97
N ARG A 559 35.14 -27.04 4.13
CA ARG A 559 34.36 -25.81 4.04
C ARG A 559 33.21 -25.86 5.03
N ASP A 560 33.22 -24.98 6.01
CA ASP A 560 32.07 -24.80 6.91
C ASP A 560 30.98 -24.00 6.17
N ILE A 561 29.78 -24.59 6.03
CA ILE A 561 28.62 -23.97 5.38
C ILE A 561 27.61 -23.60 6.47
N ALA A 562 27.29 -22.32 6.61
CA ALA A 562 26.17 -21.85 7.42
C ALA A 562 24.93 -21.62 6.53
N ILE A 563 23.78 -22.18 6.91
CA ILE A 563 22.50 -22.00 6.19
C ILE A 563 21.61 -21.07 7.01
N LEU A 564 21.17 -19.96 6.41
CA LEU A 564 20.26 -18.98 7.02
C LEU A 564 18.87 -19.08 6.38
N HIS A 565 17.83 -19.27 7.19
CA HIS A 565 16.43 -19.18 6.76
C HIS A 565 15.86 -17.79 7.09
N LEU A 566 15.31 -17.09 6.09
CA LEU A 566 14.65 -15.79 6.27
C LEU A 566 13.17 -15.88 5.84
N PRO A 567 12.24 -15.18 6.54
CA PRO A 567 10.84 -15.09 6.13
C PRO A 567 10.64 -14.11 4.96
N VAL A 568 9.57 -14.34 4.19
CA VAL A 568 9.22 -13.62 2.94
C VAL A 568 9.12 -12.10 3.17
N GLY A 569 9.92 -11.33 2.44
CA GLY A 569 9.91 -9.85 2.45
C GLY A 569 11.27 -9.17 2.68
N GLY A 570 12.32 -9.91 3.06
CA GLY A 570 13.65 -9.37 3.42
C GLY A 570 14.67 -9.20 2.26
N GLU A 571 14.28 -9.39 1.01
CA GLU A 571 15.23 -9.46 -0.14
C GLU A 571 16.01 -8.15 -0.37
N ARG A 572 15.44 -6.99 -0.02
CA ARG A 572 16.08 -5.67 -0.20
C ARG A 572 17.12 -5.31 0.87
N GLU A 573 17.08 -5.96 2.03
CA GLU A 573 18.08 -5.76 3.10
C GLU A 573 19.26 -6.72 2.94
N LEU A 574 19.00 -7.93 2.44
CA LEU A 574 20.03 -8.91 2.09
C LEU A 574 20.90 -8.43 0.91
N ASP A 575 20.31 -7.81 -0.12
CA ASP A 575 21.06 -7.24 -1.26
C ASP A 575 21.95 -6.05 -0.84
N ARG A 576 21.54 -5.33 0.22
CA ARG A 576 22.29 -4.22 0.81
C ARG A 576 23.45 -4.71 1.68
N PHE A 577 23.27 -5.85 2.36
CA PHE A 577 24.30 -6.50 3.17
C PHE A 577 25.35 -7.23 2.33
N LEU A 578 24.94 -7.91 1.25
CA LEU A 578 25.85 -8.62 0.32
C LEU A 578 26.75 -7.67 -0.48
N LYS A 579 26.25 -6.48 -0.85
CA LYS A 579 27.08 -5.41 -1.46
C LYS A 579 28.13 -4.83 -0.52
N ALA A 580 27.92 -4.92 0.80
CA ALA A 580 28.86 -4.42 1.80
C ALA A 580 29.95 -5.45 2.17
N THR A 581 29.71 -6.75 1.92
CA THR A 581 30.62 -7.86 2.30
C THR A 581 31.23 -8.61 1.11
N GLY A 582 30.92 -8.21 -0.14
CA GLY A 582 31.52 -8.77 -1.35
C GLY A 582 30.99 -10.15 -1.77
N GLY A 583 29.85 -10.59 -1.23
CA GLY A 583 29.24 -11.89 -1.58
C GLY A 583 28.44 -11.87 -2.88
N GLN A 584 28.42 -12.99 -3.62
CA GLN A 584 27.58 -13.20 -4.81
C GLN A 584 26.41 -14.16 -4.54
N SER A 585 25.28 -13.94 -5.22
CA SER A 585 24.11 -14.82 -5.22
C SER A 585 23.86 -15.43 -6.60
N HIS A 586 23.40 -16.68 -6.66
CA HIS A 586 22.97 -17.36 -7.90
C HIS A 586 21.52 -17.84 -7.76
N PRO A 587 20.65 -17.63 -8.78
CA PRO A 587 19.26 -18.09 -8.71
C PRO A 587 19.11 -19.53 -9.21
N GLN A 588 18.30 -20.34 -8.53
CA GLN A 588 17.86 -21.65 -9.04
C GLN A 588 16.34 -21.85 -8.83
N GLN A 589 15.71 -22.57 -9.76
CA GLN A 589 14.28 -22.89 -9.79
C GLN A 589 13.87 -23.72 -8.57
N ASN A 590 13.16 -23.08 -7.63
CA ASN A 590 12.21 -23.63 -6.62
C ASN A 590 12.12 -22.74 -5.35
N GLY A 591 12.29 -21.42 -5.47
CA GLY A 591 11.93 -20.48 -4.39
C GLY A 591 12.77 -20.55 -3.11
N MET A 592 13.99 -21.07 -3.16
CA MET A 592 15.00 -20.94 -2.09
C MET A 592 16.26 -20.25 -2.62
N THR A 593 16.69 -19.20 -1.92
CA THR A 593 17.94 -18.47 -2.20
C THR A 593 19.03 -18.98 -1.27
N LEU A 594 20.10 -19.54 -1.83
CA LEU A 594 21.25 -20.06 -1.09
C LEU A 594 22.34 -18.98 -1.07
N VAL A 595 22.79 -18.58 0.12
CA VAL A 595 23.85 -17.56 0.29
C VAL A 595 25.09 -18.23 0.86
N LEU A 596 26.20 -18.19 0.13
CA LEU A 596 27.52 -18.64 0.59
C LEU A 596 28.28 -17.43 1.12
N ILE A 597 28.67 -17.47 2.40
CA ILE A 597 29.53 -16.46 3.02
C ILE A 597 30.88 -17.11 3.26
N ASN A 598 31.93 -16.61 2.61
CA ASN A 598 33.30 -17.06 2.82
C ASN A 598 33.95 -16.14 3.86
N CYS A 599 34.31 -16.66 5.02
CA CYS A 599 34.96 -15.88 6.08
C CYS A 599 36.48 -16.06 6.00
N ASP A 600 37.16 -15.24 5.21
CA ASP A 600 38.61 -15.03 5.33
C ASP A 600 38.86 -13.71 6.08
N LEU A 601 39.35 -13.81 7.32
CA LEU A 601 39.86 -12.68 8.09
C LEU A 601 41.40 -12.73 8.06
N GLY A 602 42.03 -11.87 7.26
CA GLY A 602 43.49 -11.74 7.30
C GLY A 602 44.11 -10.78 6.28
N ALA A 603 44.32 -9.54 6.73
CA ALA A 603 45.44 -8.61 6.46
C ALA A 603 45.87 -8.27 5.01
N GLY A 604 45.86 -6.96 4.68
CA GLY A 604 46.85 -6.36 3.77
C GLY A 604 46.34 -5.34 2.76
N ASP A 605 46.72 -4.08 2.99
CA ASP A 605 47.06 -3.00 2.04
C ASP A 605 46.06 -2.46 1.00
N ALA A 606 45.81 -1.16 1.12
CA ALA A 606 45.18 -0.29 0.13
C ALA A 606 46.15 0.08 -1.02
N PRO A 607 45.64 0.34 -2.23
CA PRO A 607 45.99 1.59 -2.92
C PRO A 607 44.80 2.28 -3.66
N PRO A 608 44.98 3.53 -4.14
CA PRO A 608 43.91 4.49 -4.41
C PRO A 608 43.47 4.51 -5.89
N PHE A 609 42.24 4.94 -6.19
CA PHE A 609 41.90 5.46 -7.52
C PHE A 609 40.92 6.64 -7.47
N HIS A 610 41.16 7.53 -8.44
CA HIS A 610 40.79 8.93 -8.57
C HIS A 610 39.31 9.20 -8.93
N LEU A 611 38.93 10.47 -8.72
CA LEU A 611 37.71 11.17 -9.17
C LEU A 611 37.19 10.75 -10.55
#